data_AF-J3L2A0-F1
#
_entry.id   AF-J3L2A0-F1
#
_cell.length_a   1.000
_cell.length_b   1.000
_cell.length_c   1.000
_cell.angle_alpha   90.00
_cell.angle_beta   90.00
_cell.angle_gamma   90.00
#
_symmetry.space_group_name_H-M   'P 1'
#
loop_
_entity.id
_entity.type
_entity.pdbx_description
1 polymer ?
#
loop_
_entity_poly.entity_id
_entity_poly.type
_entity_poly.pdbx_seq_one_letter_code
_entity_poly.pdbx_strand_id
1 'polypeptide(L)' 'MGAGVIPAACGGGEGDVMYMRARFERVVGSRDSEAFYMMNPDCGGNGSGNNGGPELSVYLLRV' A
#
# COMPACT_ATOMS: atom_id res chain seq x y z
N MET A 1 -8.44 -2.43 2.35
CA MET A 1 -7.58 -1.23 2.18
C MET A 1 -8.44 -0.03 1.80
N GLY A 2 -7.89 1.18 1.67
CA GLY A 2 -8.61 2.35 1.11
C GLY A 2 -7.84 3.01 -0.04
N ALA A 3 -8.55 3.67 -0.94
CA ALA A 3 -7.99 4.46 -2.03
C ALA A 3 -8.65 5.85 -2.06
N GLY A 4 -7.95 6.84 -2.60
CA GLY A 4 -8.44 8.20 -2.72
C GLY A 4 -7.72 8.99 -3.80
N VAL A 5 -8.23 10.17 -4.09
CA VAL A 5 -7.68 11.09 -5.08
C VAL A 5 -7.37 12.41 -4.39
N ILE A 6 -6.18 12.95 -4.64
CA ILE A 6 -5.83 14.31 -4.27
C ILE A 6 -5.96 15.13 -5.55
N PRO A 7 -6.95 16.03 -5.64
CA PRO A 7 -7.14 16.83 -6.83
C PRO A 7 -5.98 17.80 -7.03
N ALA A 8 -5.62 18.06 -8.28
CA ALA A 8 -4.50 18.94 -8.66
C ALA A 8 -4.55 20.31 -7.98
N ALA A 9 -5.77 20.84 -7.79
CA ALA A 9 -6.03 22.13 -7.14
C ALA A 9 -5.52 22.22 -5.68
N CYS A 10 -5.36 21.09 -5.00
CA CYS A 10 -4.94 21.02 -3.60
C CYS A 10 -3.49 20.55 -3.43
N GLY A 11 -2.82 20.10 -4.51
CA GLY A 11 -1.65 19.22 -4.43
C GLY A 11 -0.35 19.74 -5.05
N GLY A 12 -0.33 20.95 -5.61
CA GLY A 12 0.90 21.61 -6.10
C GLY A 12 1.66 20.90 -7.24
N GLY A 13 1.14 19.78 -7.75
CA GLY A 13 1.70 19.01 -8.87
C GLY A 13 0.84 19.11 -10.14
N GLU A 14 1.44 18.82 -11.29
CA GLU A 14 0.72 18.72 -12.57
C GLU A 14 -0.16 17.47 -12.60
N GLY A 15 -1.43 17.64 -12.24
CA GLY A 15 -2.47 16.61 -12.36
C GLY A 15 -2.92 15.98 -11.05
N ASP A 16 -4.01 15.22 -11.13
CA ASP A 16 -4.60 14.54 -9.98
C ASP A 16 -3.71 13.37 -9.52
N VAL A 17 -3.53 13.25 -8.20
CA VAL A 17 -2.72 12.19 -7.59
C VAL A 17 -3.63 11.14 -6.99
N MET A 18 -3.56 9.92 -7.51
CA MET A 18 -4.24 8.76 -6.92
C MET A 18 -3.37 8.17 -5.81
N TYR A 19 -3.93 7.87 -4.64
CA TYR A 19 -3.21 7.25 -3.53
C TYR A 19 -3.96 6.07 -2.93
N MET A 20 -3.21 5.17 -2.31
CA MET A 20 -3.74 4.05 -1.53
C MET A 20 -3.27 4.17 -0.07
N ARG A 21 -4.14 3.78 0.86
CA ARG A 21 -3.89 3.73 2.30
C ARG A 21 -4.22 2.34 2.83
N ALA A 22 -3.23 1.66 3.40
CA ALA A 22 -3.36 0.33 3.97
C ALA A 22 -2.47 0.19 5.21
N ARG A 23 -2.78 -0.78 6.07
CA ARG A 23 -1.79 -1.31 7.02
C ARG A 23 -0.76 -2.07 6.19
N PHE A 24 0.53 -1.85 6.43
CA PHE A 24 1.57 -2.54 5.69
C PHE A 24 2.71 -3.00 6.59
N GLU A 25 3.44 -3.99 6.12
CA GLU A 25 4.73 -4.40 6.66
C GLU A 25 5.83 -3.99 5.67
N ARG A 26 6.85 -3.28 6.15
CA ARG A 26 8.03 -2.91 5.36
C ARG A 26 9.17 -3.85 5.68
N VAL A 27 9.72 -4.49 4.66
CA VAL A 27 10.89 -5.35 4.76
C VAL A 27 12.02 -4.75 3.92
N VAL A 28 13.16 -4.49 4.55
CA VAL A 28 14.36 -4.01 3.87
C VAL A 28 15.23 -5.22 3.55
N GLY A 29 15.36 -5.54 2.26
CA GLY A 29 16.17 -6.67 1.81
C GLY A 29 17.66 -6.33 1.78
N SER A 30 18.00 -5.17 1.22
CA SER A 30 19.36 -4.64 1.17
C SER A 30 19.34 -3.11 1.13
N ARG A 31 20.50 -2.47 1.04
CA ARG A 31 20.62 -1.01 0.84
C ARG A 31 19.78 -0.52 -0.36
N ASP A 32 19.62 -1.37 -1.36
CA ASP A 32 19.02 -1.04 -2.65
C ASP A 32 17.68 -1.73 -2.88
N SER A 33 17.16 -2.48 -1.90
CA SER A 33 15.95 -3.27 -2.04
C SER A 33 15.04 -3.14 -0.82
N GLU A 34 13.79 -2.72 -1.06
CA GLU A 34 12.72 -2.65 -0.07
C GLU A 34 11.43 -3.26 -0.61
N ALA A 35 10.67 -3.90 0.28
CA ALA A 35 9.38 -4.49 0.00
C ALA A 35 8.33 -3.96 0.98
N PHE A 36 7.11 -3.72 0.48
CA PHE A 36 5.96 -3.27 1.24
C PHE A 36 4.80 -4.22 1.02
N TYR A 37 4.39 -4.93 2.07
CA TYR A 37 3.29 -5.89 2.08
C TYR A 37 2.03 -5.23 2.63
N MET A 38 1.07 -4.89 1.79
CA MET A 38 -0.19 -4.25 2.19
C MET A 38 -1.22 -5.30 2.61
N MET A 39 -1.78 -5.10 3.79
CA MET A 39 -2.68 -6.03 4.48
C MET A 39 -4.13 -5.53 4.44
N ASN A 40 -5.07 -6.46 4.37
CA ASN A 40 -6.49 -6.12 4.46
C ASN A 40 -6.89 -5.80 5.93
N PRO A 41 -7.63 -4.70 6.19
CA PRO A 41 -8.23 -4.42 7.50
C PRO A 41 -9.18 -5.51 8.02
N ASP A 42 -9.87 -6.26 7.15
CA ASP A 42 -10.96 -7.17 7.56
C ASP A 42 -10.45 -8.50 8.17
N CYS A 43 -9.14 -8.72 8.17
CA CYS A 43 -8.48 -9.85 8.81
C CYS A 43 -8.74 -9.93 10.34
N GLY A 44 -9.24 -8.86 10.97
CA GLY A 44 -9.37 -8.75 12.44
C GLY A 44 -10.77 -8.90 13.04
N GLY A 45 -11.84 -9.01 12.25
CA GLY A 45 -13.20 -8.89 12.80
C GLY A 45 -14.27 -9.62 12.00
N ASN A 46 -14.65 -10.80 12.51
CA ASN A 46 -15.87 -11.55 12.17
C ASN A 46 -15.94 -12.22 10.78
N GLY A 47 -15.35 -13.42 10.69
CA GLY A 47 -15.96 -14.57 10.00
C GLY A 47 -16.37 -14.42 8.53
N SER A 48 -15.39 -14.38 7.63
CA SER A 48 -15.54 -14.99 6.29
C SER A 48 -14.14 -15.37 5.81
N GLY A 49 -13.95 -16.65 5.49
CA GLY A 49 -12.65 -17.26 5.26
C GLY A 49 -11.88 -16.68 4.08
N ASN A 50 -10.56 -16.81 4.17
CA ASN A 50 -9.51 -16.41 3.23
C ASN A 50 -9.16 -14.91 3.15
N ASN A 51 -8.12 -14.54 3.89
CA ASN A 51 -6.88 -13.96 3.34
C ASN A 51 -5.90 -13.63 4.48
N GLY A 52 -5.07 -14.59 4.88
CA GLY A 52 -4.04 -14.38 5.91
C GLY A 52 -2.75 -13.72 5.39
N GLY A 53 -2.67 -13.45 4.08
CA GLY A 53 -1.49 -12.87 3.41
C GLY A 53 -1.73 -11.46 2.89
N PRO A 54 -0.66 -10.77 2.44
CA PRO A 54 -0.78 -9.47 1.81
C PRO A 54 -1.57 -9.56 0.50
N GLU A 55 -2.49 -8.61 0.30
CA GLU A 55 -3.27 -8.51 -0.94
C GLU A 55 -2.49 -7.79 -2.05
N LEU A 56 -1.54 -6.93 -1.67
CA LEU A 56 -0.67 -6.21 -2.60
C LEU A 56 0.75 -6.12 -2.03
N SER A 57 1.74 -6.43 -2.87
CA SER A 57 3.16 -6.32 -2.53
C SER A 57 3.83 -5.35 -3.50
N VAL A 58 4.54 -4.35 -2.99
CA VAL A 58 5.31 -3.39 -3.79
C VAL A 58 6.80 -3.57 -3.51
N TYR A 59 7.59 -3.74 -4.56
CA TYR A 59 9.05 -3.90 -4.49
C TYR A 59 9.74 -2.70 -5.13
N LEU A 60 10.60 -2.05 -4.37
CA LEU A 60 11.43 -0.94 -4.84
C LEU A 60 12.87 -1.44 -4.94
N LEU A 61 13.42 -1.38 -6.15
CA LEU A 61 14.80 -1.72 -6.46
C LEU A 61 15.51 -0.48 -6.98
N ARG A 62 16.70 -0.18 -6.47
CA ARG A 62 17.58 0.85 -7.03
C ARG A 62 18.62 0.20 -7.95
N VAL A 63 18.91 0.85 -9.08
CA VAL A 63 19.92 0.43 -10.08
C VAL A 63 21.07 1.42 -10.07
#